data_AF-A0A1M3NFS3-F1
#
_entry.id   AF-A0A1M3NFS3-F1
#
_cell.length_a   1.000
_cell.length_b   1.000
_cell.length_c   1.000
_cell.angle_alpha   90.00
_cell.angle_beta   90.00
_cell.angle_gamma   90.00
#
_symmetry.space_group_name_H-M   'P 1'
#
loop_
_entity.id
_entity.type
_entity.pdbx_description
1 polymer ?
#
loop_
_entity_poly.entity_id
_entity_poly.type
_entity_poly.pdbx_seq_one_letter_code
_entity_poly.pdbx_strand_id
1 'polypeptide(L)'
;MDPTPQKPTPVQEIARAEKALENGQNLVAVKAVLGNFPKVRVATAGTNPLETRALRVFALAVVRSNGAVNEKTAGFSSQGDWTPTANLEWAVQAIREIDAKRPNDPTVQADLGEALSKLPHGQGEAMKILQGLAQKDLMGSPQAYAALAKLRTDQGDSAGAQAAIKRCEEMSKSPGVCKPAAAKPAVAAKA
;
A
#
# COMPACT_ATOMS: atom_id res chain seq x y z
N MET A 1 2.36 -1.37 -44.69
CA MET A 1 2.33 -0.24 -43.73
C MET A 1 2.08 -0.85 -42.38
N ASP A 2 3.12 -0.98 -41.56
CA ASP A 2 2.94 -1.46 -40.19
C ASP A 2 2.13 -0.41 -39.41
N PRO A 3 1.07 -0.81 -38.68
CA PRO A 3 0.33 0.13 -37.85
C PRO A 3 1.30 0.71 -36.81
N THR A 4 1.37 2.04 -36.76
CA THR A 4 2.18 2.75 -35.78
C THR A 4 1.74 2.31 -34.38
N PRO A 5 2.66 2.00 -33.45
CA PRO A 5 2.28 1.54 -32.12
C PRO A 5 1.35 2.56 -31.45
N GLN A 6 0.11 2.15 -31.18
CA GLN A 6 -0.87 3.03 -30.54
C GLN A 6 -0.42 3.30 -29.10
N LYS A 7 -0.43 4.58 -28.70
CA LYS A 7 -0.11 4.98 -27.33
C LYS A 7 -1.09 4.28 -26.36
N PRO A 8 -0.60 3.73 -25.24
CA PRO A 8 -1.48 3.06 -24.27
C PRO A 8 -2.59 3.99 -23.75
N THR A 9 -3.77 3.43 -23.52
CA THR A 9 -4.89 4.17 -22.92
C THR A 9 -4.70 4.36 -21.42
N PRO A 10 -5.39 5.32 -20.77
CA PRO A 10 -5.33 5.49 -19.31
C PRO A 10 -5.67 4.21 -18.54
N VAL A 11 -6.61 3.40 -19.04
CA VAL A 11 -6.95 2.10 -18.45
C VAL A 11 -5.76 1.14 -18.48
N GLN A 12 -5.06 1.05 -19.63
CA GLN A 12 -3.89 0.21 -19.78
C GLN A 12 -2.71 0.70 -18.91
N GLU A 13 -2.55 2.01 -18.76
CA GLU A 13 -1.51 2.57 -17.88
C GLU A 13 -1.80 2.33 -16.39
N ILE A 14 -3.05 2.42 -15.94
CA ILE A 14 -3.40 2.07 -14.56
C ILE A 14 -3.23 0.57 -14.29
N ALA A 15 -3.60 -0.30 -15.23
CA ALA A 15 -3.34 -1.73 -15.10
C ALA A 15 -1.82 -2.02 -15.02
N ARG A 16 -1.00 -1.30 -15.78
CA ARG A 16 0.47 -1.38 -15.67
C ARG A 16 0.97 -0.88 -14.31
N ALA A 17 0.40 0.19 -13.78
CA ALA A 17 0.75 0.73 -12.48
C ALA A 17 0.43 -0.27 -11.34
N GLU A 18 -0.72 -0.93 -11.39
CA GLU A 18 -1.10 -2.01 -10.48
C GLU A 18 -0.08 -3.16 -10.55
N LYS A 19 0.30 -3.58 -11.77
CA LYS A 19 1.31 -4.63 -11.95
C LYS A 19 2.68 -4.24 -11.40
N ALA A 20 3.11 -2.99 -11.63
CA ALA A 20 4.34 -2.46 -11.08
C ALA A 20 4.33 -2.48 -9.54
N LEU A 21 3.20 -2.07 -8.95
CA LEU A 21 3.00 -2.06 -7.50
C LEU A 21 3.03 -3.47 -6.89
N GLU A 22 2.43 -4.47 -7.55
CA GLU A 22 2.52 -5.89 -7.14
C GLU A 22 3.97 -6.39 -7.12
N ASN A 23 4.78 -5.95 -8.08
CA ASN A 23 6.19 -6.31 -8.21
C ASN A 23 7.13 -5.46 -7.34
N GLY A 24 6.60 -4.60 -6.46
CA GLY A 24 7.39 -3.70 -5.62
C GLY A 24 8.04 -2.51 -6.35
N GLN A 25 7.67 -2.27 -7.60
CA GLN A 25 8.18 -1.16 -8.43
C GLN A 25 7.40 0.14 -8.16
N ASN A 26 7.41 0.60 -6.90
CA ASN A 26 6.55 1.70 -6.44
C ASN A 26 6.73 3.00 -7.24
N LEU A 27 7.96 3.37 -7.60
CA LEU A 27 8.23 4.58 -8.40
C LEU A 27 7.67 4.48 -9.82
N VAL A 28 7.69 3.29 -10.42
CA VAL A 28 7.09 3.05 -11.74
C VAL A 28 5.58 3.21 -11.66
N ALA A 29 4.94 2.65 -10.62
CA ALA A 29 3.51 2.83 -10.37
C ALA A 29 3.14 4.31 -10.18
N VAL A 30 3.91 5.05 -9.38
CA VAL A 30 3.73 6.50 -9.17
C VAL A 30 3.78 7.27 -10.49
N LYS A 31 4.80 7.04 -11.31
CA LYS A 31 4.96 7.74 -12.61
C LYS A 31 3.80 7.46 -13.56
N ALA A 32 3.35 6.20 -13.62
CA ALA A 32 2.22 5.81 -14.46
C ALA A 32 0.91 6.48 -14.00
N VAL A 33 0.66 6.53 -12.69
CA VAL A 33 -0.52 7.24 -12.16
C VAL A 33 -0.45 8.73 -12.44
N LEU A 34 0.63 9.42 -12.05
CA LEU A 34 0.73 10.88 -12.20
C LEU A 34 0.74 11.33 -13.66
N GLY A 35 1.24 10.49 -14.58
CA GLY A 35 1.19 10.74 -16.02
C GLY A 35 -0.22 10.77 -16.61
N ASN A 36 -1.20 10.13 -15.96
CA ASN A 36 -2.59 10.06 -16.42
C ASN A 36 -3.56 10.82 -15.51
N PHE A 37 -3.26 10.91 -14.21
CA PHE A 37 -4.06 11.55 -13.17
C PHE A 37 -3.19 12.50 -12.34
N PRO A 38 -2.74 13.63 -12.91
CA PRO A 38 -1.82 14.55 -12.23
C PRO A 38 -2.42 15.20 -10.97
N LYS A 39 -3.75 15.15 -10.81
CA LYS A 39 -4.49 15.68 -9.65
C LYS A 39 -4.98 14.58 -8.69
N VAL A 40 -4.43 13.36 -8.78
CA VAL A 40 -4.90 12.19 -8.00
C VAL A 40 -4.98 12.46 -6.49
N ARG A 41 -4.14 13.32 -5.93
CA ARG A 41 -4.14 13.67 -4.48
C ARG A 41 -5.43 14.30 -3.98
N VAL A 42 -6.16 14.99 -4.86
CA VAL A 42 -7.45 15.64 -4.55
C VAL A 42 -8.63 14.91 -5.18
N ALA A 43 -8.40 13.71 -5.73
CA ALA A 43 -9.47 12.90 -6.29
C ALA A 43 -10.40 12.43 -5.17
N THR A 44 -11.71 12.43 -5.46
CA THR A 44 -12.73 11.91 -4.55
C THR A 44 -13.04 10.45 -4.89
N ALA A 45 -12.88 9.56 -3.92
CA ALA A 45 -13.19 8.15 -4.10
C ALA A 45 -14.67 7.94 -4.50
N GLY A 46 -14.89 7.09 -5.51
CA GLY A 46 -16.22 6.67 -5.97
C GLY A 46 -16.84 7.53 -7.09
N THR A 47 -16.33 8.74 -7.37
CA THR A 47 -16.87 9.59 -8.44
C THR A 47 -16.54 9.04 -9.83
N ASN A 48 -15.31 8.61 -10.04
CA ASN A 48 -14.86 7.95 -11.27
C ASN A 48 -14.16 6.64 -10.91
N PRO A 49 -14.59 5.47 -11.43
CA PRO A 49 -13.98 4.18 -11.08
C PRO A 49 -12.50 4.08 -11.44
N LEU A 50 -12.08 4.64 -12.58
CA LEU A 50 -10.68 4.60 -13.01
C LEU A 50 -9.80 5.51 -12.16
N GLU A 51 -10.29 6.70 -11.82
CA GLU A 51 -9.58 7.62 -10.92
C GLU A 51 -9.51 7.07 -9.49
N THR A 52 -10.56 6.38 -9.03
CA THR A 52 -10.56 5.67 -7.73
C THR A 52 -9.50 4.57 -7.70
N ARG A 53 -9.34 3.83 -8.82
CA ARG A 53 -8.26 2.85 -8.96
C ARG A 53 -6.88 3.51 -8.95
N ALA A 54 -6.72 4.62 -9.68
CA ALA A 54 -5.48 5.39 -9.69
C ALA A 54 -5.12 5.91 -8.28
N LEU A 55 -6.09 6.43 -7.54
CA LEU A 55 -5.96 6.88 -6.16
C LEU A 55 -5.48 5.74 -5.25
N ARG A 56 -6.12 4.57 -5.33
CA ARG A 56 -5.71 3.36 -4.59
C ARG A 56 -4.25 2.99 -4.86
N VAL A 57 -3.87 2.93 -6.15
CA VAL A 57 -2.51 2.55 -6.57
C VAL A 57 -1.49 3.55 -6.05
N PHE A 58 -1.77 4.85 -6.16
CA PHE A 58 -0.87 5.89 -5.68
C PHE A 58 -0.73 5.86 -4.15
N ALA A 59 -1.83 5.73 -3.41
CA ALA A 59 -1.81 5.57 -1.95
C ALA A 59 -0.97 4.37 -1.50
N LEU A 60 -1.15 3.20 -2.13
CA LEU A 60 -0.34 2.02 -1.81
C LEU A 60 1.14 2.18 -2.19
N ALA A 61 1.45 2.87 -3.29
CA ALA A 61 2.85 3.16 -3.63
C ALA A 61 3.52 4.05 -2.58
N VAL A 62 2.77 5.00 -2.00
CA VAL A 62 3.20 5.81 -0.87
C VAL A 62 3.45 4.94 0.37
N VAL A 63 2.50 4.07 0.74
CA VAL A 63 2.60 3.13 1.88
C VAL A 63 3.82 2.22 1.74
N ARG A 64 4.02 1.62 0.57
CA ARG A 64 5.08 0.65 0.29
C ARG A 64 6.46 1.28 0.15
N SER A 65 6.51 2.60 -0.06
CA SER A 65 7.73 3.39 -0.03
C SER A 65 7.98 4.04 1.34
N ASN A 66 7.23 3.67 2.38
CA ASN A 66 7.27 4.27 3.71
C ASN A 66 7.14 5.81 3.68
N GLY A 67 6.28 6.32 2.81
CA GLY A 67 6.06 7.76 2.65
C GLY A 67 7.10 8.50 1.79
N ALA A 68 8.15 7.82 1.29
CA ALA A 68 9.25 8.44 0.54
C ALA A 68 8.89 8.85 -0.92
N VAL A 69 7.61 8.90 -1.27
CA VAL A 69 7.18 9.37 -2.60
C VAL A 69 7.31 10.88 -2.67
N ASN A 70 8.00 11.35 -3.71
CA ASN A 70 8.15 12.76 -4.03
C ASN A 70 7.82 12.98 -5.51
N GLU A 71 6.74 13.70 -5.80
CA GLU A 71 6.26 13.92 -7.17
C GLU A 71 7.27 14.72 -8.01
N LYS A 72 7.98 15.67 -7.39
CA LYS A 72 9.02 16.47 -8.08
C LYS A 72 10.12 15.53 -8.61
N THR A 73 10.56 14.57 -7.79
CA THR A 73 11.54 13.54 -8.22
C THR A 73 10.98 12.56 -9.24
N ALA A 74 9.66 12.37 -9.27
CA ALA A 74 8.98 11.58 -10.29
C ALA A 74 8.79 12.33 -11.62
N GLY A 75 9.11 13.63 -11.68
CA GLY A 75 9.00 14.48 -12.87
C GLY A 75 7.68 15.27 -12.95
N PHE A 76 6.97 15.42 -11.84
CA PHE A 76 5.64 16.06 -11.79
C PHE A 76 5.61 17.22 -10.79
N SER A 77 4.68 18.16 -10.99
CA SER A 77 4.39 19.19 -10.00
C SER A 77 3.84 18.55 -8.72
N SER A 78 4.37 18.93 -7.56
CA SER A 78 3.80 18.52 -6.28
C SER A 78 2.85 19.58 -5.74
N GLN A 79 1.77 19.14 -5.06
CA GLN A 79 0.78 20.02 -4.42
C GLN A 79 1.22 20.54 -3.04
N GLY A 80 2.44 20.23 -2.60
CA GLY A 80 2.99 20.70 -1.35
C GLY A 80 4.32 20.02 -1.04
N ASP A 81 4.96 20.41 0.06
CA ASP A 81 6.13 19.70 0.56
C ASP A 81 5.68 18.62 1.53
N TRP A 82 5.53 17.41 1.00
CA TRP A 82 5.06 16.25 1.75
C TRP A 82 6.20 15.60 2.55
N THR A 83 6.07 15.58 3.87
CA THR A 83 6.92 14.74 4.72
C THR A 83 6.52 13.28 4.58
N PRO A 84 7.42 12.31 4.85
CA PRO A 84 7.05 10.89 4.81
C PRO A 84 5.84 10.54 5.68
N THR A 85 5.74 11.13 6.87
CA THR A 85 4.58 10.95 7.74
C THR A 85 3.32 11.54 7.13
N ALA A 86 3.33 12.79 6.65
CA ALA A 86 2.17 13.41 6.02
C ALA A 86 1.68 12.62 4.79
N ASN A 87 2.62 12.02 4.05
CA ASN A 87 2.32 11.11 2.95
C ASN A 87 1.58 9.85 3.41
N LEU A 88 2.04 9.23 4.49
CA LEU A 88 1.39 8.04 5.05
C LEU A 88 -0.01 8.36 5.61
N GLU A 89 -0.16 9.48 6.32
CA GLU A 89 -1.46 9.96 6.80
C GLU A 89 -2.45 10.17 5.65
N TRP A 90 -2.00 10.86 4.60
CA TRP A 90 -2.80 11.05 3.39
C TRP A 90 -3.19 9.72 2.73
N ALA A 91 -2.26 8.77 2.63
CA ALA A 91 -2.53 7.48 2.03
C ALA A 91 -3.56 6.67 2.85
N VAL A 92 -3.46 6.69 4.19
CA VAL A 92 -4.47 6.09 5.07
C VAL A 92 -5.83 6.73 4.84
N GLN A 93 -5.91 8.06 4.82
CA GLN A 93 -7.17 8.77 4.59
C GLN A 93 -7.79 8.42 3.23
N ALA A 94 -7.00 8.43 2.16
CA ALA A 94 -7.45 8.04 0.82
C ALA A 94 -8.01 6.62 0.79
N ILE A 95 -7.35 5.66 1.45
CA ILE A 95 -7.82 4.27 1.49
C ILE A 95 -9.08 4.13 2.36
N ARG A 96 -9.20 4.88 3.47
CA ARG A 96 -10.45 4.93 4.26
C ARG A 96 -11.63 5.43 3.44
N GLU A 97 -11.42 6.46 2.62
CA GLU A 97 -12.47 6.96 1.74
C GLU A 97 -12.90 5.91 0.70
N ILE A 98 -11.95 5.15 0.16
CA ILE A 98 -12.26 4.03 -0.75
C ILE A 98 -13.02 2.92 -0.03
N ASP A 99 -12.60 2.55 1.18
CA ASP A 99 -13.26 1.53 2.02
C ASP A 99 -14.71 1.92 2.34
N ALA A 100 -14.93 3.19 2.69
CA ALA A 100 -16.27 3.73 2.94
C ALA A 100 -17.20 3.65 1.71
N LYS A 101 -16.65 3.69 0.49
CA LYS A 101 -17.41 3.50 -0.76
C LYS A 101 -17.56 2.03 -1.17
N ARG A 102 -16.78 1.14 -0.56
CA ARG A 102 -16.75 -0.30 -0.87
C ARG A 102 -16.82 -1.12 0.43
N PRO A 103 -17.90 -0.98 1.21
CA PRO A 103 -18.01 -1.65 2.49
C PRO A 103 -17.92 -3.17 2.31
N ASN A 104 -17.19 -3.83 3.22
CA ASN A 104 -16.95 -5.28 3.21
C ASN A 104 -16.14 -5.80 2.03
N ASP A 105 -15.36 -4.95 1.36
CA ASP A 105 -14.39 -5.40 0.35
C ASP A 105 -13.07 -5.84 1.03
N PRO A 106 -12.75 -7.15 1.09
CA PRO A 106 -11.57 -7.62 1.80
C PRO A 106 -10.26 -7.11 1.21
N THR A 107 -10.25 -6.79 -0.08
CA THR A 107 -9.05 -6.27 -0.75
C THR A 107 -8.74 -4.87 -0.24
N VAL A 108 -9.76 -4.00 -0.19
CA VAL A 108 -9.59 -2.62 0.29
C VAL A 108 -9.31 -2.59 1.79
N GLN A 109 -9.95 -3.47 2.56
CA GLN A 109 -9.68 -3.61 3.99
C GLN A 109 -8.24 -4.09 4.27
N ALA A 110 -7.71 -5.02 3.46
CA ALA A 110 -6.32 -5.45 3.57
C ALA A 110 -5.35 -4.29 3.27
N ASP A 111 -5.63 -3.48 2.25
CA ASP A 111 -4.85 -2.28 1.95
C ASP A 111 -4.89 -1.26 3.10
N LEU A 112 -6.07 -1.05 3.71
CA LEU A 112 -6.23 -0.17 4.85
C LEU A 112 -5.41 -0.65 6.04
N GLY A 113 -5.47 -1.95 6.33
CA GLY A 113 -4.63 -2.57 7.37
C GLY A 113 -3.13 -2.43 7.09
N GLU A 114 -2.70 -2.64 5.84
CA GLU A 114 -1.31 -2.42 5.41
C GLU A 114 -0.89 -0.97 5.66
N ALA A 115 -1.71 0.01 5.25
CA ALA A 115 -1.44 1.43 5.41
C ALA A 115 -1.36 1.86 6.88
N LEU A 116 -2.36 1.48 7.69
CA LEU A 116 -2.43 1.79 9.12
C LEU A 116 -1.25 1.21 9.90
N SER A 117 -0.73 0.05 9.49
CA SER A 117 0.42 -0.58 10.15
C SER A 117 1.69 0.28 10.13
N LYS A 118 1.78 1.23 9.20
CA LYS A 118 2.93 2.14 9.05
C LYS A 118 2.93 3.28 10.06
N LEU A 119 1.81 3.55 10.71
CA LEU A 119 1.64 4.66 11.64
C LEU A 119 1.46 4.12 13.06
N PRO A 120 2.23 4.58 14.07
CA PRO A 120 2.13 4.07 15.44
C PRO A 120 0.69 4.10 16.01
N HIS A 121 -0.04 5.19 15.78
CA HIS A 121 -1.42 5.33 16.26
C HIS A 121 -2.43 4.47 15.47
N GLY A 122 -2.08 3.98 14.28
CA GLY A 122 -2.92 3.11 13.45
C GLY A 122 -2.73 1.61 13.70
N GLN A 123 -1.64 1.21 14.38
CA GLN A 123 -1.28 -0.20 14.53
C GLN A 123 -2.34 -1.06 15.22
N GLY A 124 -3.04 -0.52 16.22
CA GLY A 124 -4.11 -1.25 16.91
C GLY A 124 -5.30 -1.57 16.01
N GLU A 125 -5.68 -0.66 15.13
CA GLU A 125 -6.73 -0.88 14.13
C GLU A 125 -6.26 -1.78 13.01
N ALA A 126 -5.03 -1.57 12.51
CA ALA A 126 -4.39 -2.43 11.53
C ALA A 126 -4.41 -3.90 11.98
N MET A 127 -4.03 -4.16 13.24
CA MET A 127 -4.04 -5.52 13.80
C MET A 127 -5.44 -6.14 13.74
N LYS A 128 -6.48 -5.41 14.18
CA LYS A 128 -7.86 -5.92 14.18
C LYS A 128 -8.34 -6.27 12.77
N ILE A 129 -8.13 -5.38 11.80
CA ILE A 129 -8.54 -5.59 10.41
C ILE A 129 -7.80 -6.79 9.82
N LEU A 130 -6.46 -6.77 9.89
CA LEU A 130 -5.63 -7.80 9.27
C LEU A 130 -5.85 -9.17 9.92
N GLN A 131 -5.94 -9.24 11.24
CA GLN A 131 -6.23 -10.50 11.93
C GLN A 131 -7.60 -11.05 11.54
N GLY A 132 -8.64 -10.19 11.51
CA GLY A 132 -9.99 -10.61 11.14
C GLY A 132 -10.07 -11.15 9.71
N LEU A 133 -9.34 -10.55 8.77
CA LEU A 133 -9.25 -11.03 7.39
C LEU A 133 -8.47 -12.35 7.30
N ALA A 134 -7.34 -12.47 7.99
CA ALA A 134 -6.52 -13.68 7.98
C ALA A 134 -7.26 -14.88 8.59
N GLN A 135 -8.02 -14.69 9.68
CA GLN A 135 -8.81 -15.75 10.31
C GLN A 135 -9.92 -16.29 9.40
N LYS A 136 -10.42 -15.46 8.47
CA LYS A 136 -11.47 -15.83 7.51
C LYS A 136 -10.91 -16.25 6.15
N ASP A 137 -9.59 -16.31 6.01
CA ASP A 137 -8.89 -16.57 4.74
C ASP A 137 -9.29 -15.58 3.61
N LEU A 138 -9.58 -14.33 3.98
CA LEU A 138 -10.00 -13.27 3.05
C LEU A 138 -8.87 -12.31 2.66
N MET A 139 -7.66 -12.50 3.19
CA MET A 139 -6.51 -11.64 2.91
C MET A 139 -5.78 -12.09 1.64
N GLY A 140 -6.04 -11.39 0.53
CA GLY A 140 -5.46 -11.68 -0.78
C GLY A 140 -4.10 -11.04 -1.08
N SER A 141 -3.44 -10.41 -0.10
CA SER A 141 -2.25 -9.57 -0.30
C SER A 141 -1.03 -10.07 0.49
N PRO A 142 0.10 -10.41 -0.15
CA PRO A 142 1.33 -10.75 0.57
C PRO A 142 1.85 -9.58 1.41
N GLN A 143 1.73 -8.34 0.93
CA GLN A 143 2.14 -7.15 1.68
C GLN A 143 1.32 -6.97 2.97
N ALA A 144 0.03 -7.31 2.94
CA ALA A 144 -0.82 -7.27 4.12
C ALA A 144 -0.44 -8.35 5.14
N TYR A 145 -0.06 -9.55 4.68
CA TYR A 145 0.50 -10.59 5.56
C TYR A 145 1.84 -10.18 6.16
N ALA A 146 2.73 -9.53 5.40
CA ALA A 146 3.98 -8.98 5.92
C ALA A 146 3.72 -7.91 7.00
N ALA A 147 2.73 -7.04 6.80
CA ALA A 147 2.30 -6.07 7.80
C ALA A 147 1.77 -6.75 9.08
N LEU A 148 0.92 -7.77 8.94
CA LEU A 148 0.41 -8.56 10.08
C LEU A 148 1.54 -9.26 10.84
N ALA A 149 2.49 -9.86 10.13
CA ALA A 149 3.65 -10.49 10.74
C ALA A 149 4.47 -9.51 11.59
N LYS A 150 4.70 -8.30 11.07
CA LYS A 150 5.39 -7.24 11.82
C LYS A 150 4.61 -6.85 13.07
N LEU A 151 3.31 -6.59 12.96
CA LEU A 151 2.48 -6.22 14.11
C LEU A 151 2.48 -7.31 15.19
N ARG A 152 2.45 -8.59 14.79
CA ARG A 152 2.52 -9.73 15.73
C ARG A 152 3.89 -9.86 16.39
N THR A 153 4.97 -9.62 15.64
CA THR A 153 6.32 -9.55 16.19
C THR A 153 6.42 -8.45 17.25
N ASP A 154 5.89 -7.26 16.95
CA ASP A 154 5.91 -6.11 17.87
C ASP A 154 5.07 -6.39 19.15
N GLN A 155 4.10 -7.31 19.10
CA GLN A 155 3.30 -7.79 20.25
C GLN A 155 3.88 -9.03 20.96
N GLY A 156 5.01 -9.58 20.49
CA GLY A 156 5.60 -10.80 21.05
C GLY A 156 4.92 -12.11 20.61
N ASP A 157 3.97 -12.07 19.67
CA ASP A 157 3.34 -13.26 19.08
C ASP A 157 4.25 -13.83 17.96
N SER A 158 5.33 -14.50 18.36
CA SER A 158 6.30 -15.06 17.40
C SER A 158 5.70 -16.16 16.52
N ALA A 159 4.83 -17.01 17.08
CA ALA A 159 4.20 -18.10 16.32
C ALA A 159 3.24 -17.56 15.26
N GLY A 160 2.39 -16.60 15.63
CA GLY A 160 1.50 -15.94 14.68
C GLY A 160 2.25 -15.09 13.66
N ALA A 161 3.37 -14.47 14.03
CA ALA A 161 4.24 -13.76 13.09
C ALA A 161 4.82 -14.71 12.04
N GLN A 162 5.36 -15.86 12.45
CA GLN A 162 5.88 -16.88 11.53
C GLN A 162 4.80 -17.43 10.59
N ALA A 163 3.58 -17.69 11.11
CA ALA A 163 2.47 -18.12 10.29
C ALA A 163 2.09 -17.09 9.22
N ALA A 164 2.10 -15.79 9.57
CA ALA A 164 1.83 -14.72 8.62
C ALA A 164 2.95 -14.55 7.58
N ILE A 165 4.22 -14.69 7.97
CA ILE A 165 5.36 -14.70 7.03
C ILE A 165 5.20 -15.84 6.02
N LYS A 166 4.89 -17.05 6.49
CA LYS A 166 4.68 -18.20 5.61
C LYS A 166 3.59 -17.95 4.57
N ARG A 167 2.45 -17.38 4.98
CA ARG A 167 1.39 -16.99 4.03
C ARG A 167 1.84 -15.90 3.06
N CYS A 168 2.62 -14.92 3.51
CA CYS A 168 3.21 -13.95 2.59
C CYS A 168 4.08 -14.63 1.52
N GLU A 169 4.95 -15.55 1.92
CA GLU A 169 5.89 -16.23 1.03
C GLU A 169 5.17 -17.13 0.02
N GLU A 170 4.12 -17.84 0.44
CA GLU A 170 3.29 -18.67 -0.44
C GLU A 170 2.59 -17.84 -1.54
N MET A 171 2.29 -16.57 -1.26
CA MET A 171 1.59 -15.68 -2.20
C MET A 171 2.52 -14.79 -3.02
N SER A 172 3.70 -14.50 -2.51
CA SER A 172 4.59 -13.49 -3.10
C SER A 172 5.45 -14.08 -4.23
N LYS A 173 5.46 -13.39 -5.37
CA LYS A 173 6.44 -13.64 -6.45
C LYS A 173 7.77 -12.92 -6.20
N SER A 174 7.87 -12.15 -5.12
CA SER A 174 9.01 -11.30 -4.79
C SER A 174 9.41 -11.51 -3.32
N PRO A 175 10.46 -12.32 -3.05
CA PRO A 175 10.85 -12.67 -1.68
C PRO A 175 11.15 -11.46 -0.77
N GLY A 176 11.54 -10.32 -1.36
CA GLY A 176 11.80 -9.09 -0.62
C GLY A 176 10.58 -8.49 0.08
N VAL A 177 9.35 -8.80 -0.37
CA VAL A 177 8.11 -8.30 0.21
C VAL A 177 7.84 -8.86 1.60
N CYS A 178 8.23 -10.10 1.85
CA CYS A 178 7.92 -10.84 3.09
C CYS A 178 8.99 -10.68 4.17
N LYS A 179 10.13 -10.06 3.86
CA LYS A 179 11.20 -9.83 4.82
C LYS A 179 10.80 -8.71 5.78
N PRO A 180 10.67 -8.95 7.09
CA PRO A 180 10.50 -7.86 8.04
C PRO A 180 11.73 -6.95 7.98
N ALA A 181 11.50 -5.63 7.95
CA ALA A 181 12.59 -4.68 8.13
C ALA A 181 13.27 -4.98 9.47
N ALA A 182 14.61 -5.09 9.47
CA ALA A 182 15.37 -5.45 10.66
C ALA A 182 14.91 -4.62 11.86
N ALA A 183 14.57 -5.29 12.97
CA ALA A 183 14.11 -4.63 14.19
C ALA A 183 15.16 -3.60 14.61
N LYS A 184 14.72 -2.36 14.90
CA LYS A 184 15.59 -1.41 15.62
C LYS A 184 15.94 -2.07 16.97
N PRO A 185 17.20 -2.06 17.41
CA PRO A 185 17.58 -2.61 18.70
C PRO A 185 16.71 -1.96 19.79
N ALA A 186 16.11 -2.77 20.66
CA ALA A 186 15.42 -2.28 21.83
C ALA A 186 16.41 -1.45 22.65
N VAL A 187 16.11 -0.16 22.84
CA VAL A 187 16.86 0.66 23.79
C VAL A 187 16.55 0.07 25.16
N ALA A 188 17.52 -0.64 25.73
CA ALA A 188 17.42 -1.17 27.08
C ALA A 188 17.07 -0.03 28.04
N ALA A 189 15.91 -0.13 28.68
CA ALA A 189 15.55 0.74 29.79
C ALA A 189 16.60 0.53 30.88
N LYS A 190 17.38 1.57 31.20
CA LYS A 190 18.24 1.56 32.38
C LYS A 190 17.33 1.61 33.62
N ALA A 191 17.53 0.65 34.50
CA ALA A 191 17.02 0.64 35.87
C ALA A 191 17.66 1.76 36.71
#